data_AF-A0A936M1L5-F1
#
_entry.id   AF-A0A936M1L5-F1
#
_cell.length_a   1.000
_cell.length_b   1.000
_cell.length_c   1.000
_cell.angle_alpha   90.00
_cell.angle_beta   90.00
_cell.angle_gamma   90.00
#
_symmetry.space_group_name_H-M   'P 1'
#
loop_
_entity.id
_entity.type
_entity.pdbx_description
1 polymer ?
#
loop_
_entity_poly.entity_id
_entity_poly.type
_entity_poly.pdbx_seq_one_letter_code
_entity_poly.pdbx_strand_id
1 'polypeptide(L)'
;MTFVSAALFLYVGFGLGLVGTSPDNAVFNASVSILTWGARIVGVLLLVSGTRTLTGARGGAPADLAASLLAALLCLLVGIIWVSNGTTYGYMLLLFGLLNSSAAWNAWQRWRALRASSRQPIDDPPQSH
;
A
#
# COMPACT_ATOMS: atom_id res chain seq x y z
N MET A 1 12.67 -4.24 -2.04
CA MET A 1 11.70 -3.57 -1.14
C MET A 1 10.31 -4.22 -1.21
N THR A 2 9.70 -4.38 -2.40
CA THR A 2 8.33 -4.89 -2.57
C THR A 2 8.06 -6.26 -1.93
N PHE A 3 8.97 -7.24 -2.11
CA PHE A 3 8.85 -8.57 -1.48
C PHE A 3 9.01 -8.54 0.04
N VAL A 4 9.86 -7.67 0.58
CA VAL A 4 10.04 -7.51 2.03
C VAL A 4 8.78 -6.91 2.65
N SER A 5 8.19 -5.89 2.02
CA SER A 5 6.90 -5.34 2.44
C SER A 5 5.79 -6.39 2.32
N ALA A 6 5.74 -7.16 1.23
CA ALA A 6 4.75 -8.24 1.07
C ALA A 6 4.85 -9.27 2.19
N ALA A 7 6.06 -9.73 2.52
CA ALA A 7 6.30 -10.69 3.59
C ALA A 7 5.89 -10.12 4.96
N LEU A 8 6.21 -8.87 5.26
CA LEU A 8 5.81 -8.19 6.50
C LEU A 8 4.29 -8.08 6.61
N PHE A 9 3.60 -7.65 5.55
CA PHE A 9 2.13 -7.54 5.55
C PHE A 9 1.45 -8.91 5.68
N LEU A 10 1.97 -9.95 5.02
CA LEU A 10 1.46 -11.31 5.19
C LEU A 10 1.74 -11.87 6.58
N TYR A 11 2.91 -11.59 7.17
CA TYR A 11 3.22 -11.97 8.55
C TYR A 11 2.30 -11.26 9.56
N VAL A 12 2.00 -9.98 9.36
CA VAL A 12 1.02 -9.27 10.19
C VAL A 12 -0.39 -9.83 10.01
N GLY A 13 -0.79 -10.13 8.77
CA GLY A 13 -2.13 -10.63 8.45
C GLY A 13 -2.40 -12.09 8.83
N PHE A 14 -1.38 -12.95 8.83
CA PHE A 14 -1.52 -14.40 9.09
C PHE A 14 -0.69 -14.88 10.29
N GLY A 15 0.48 -14.30 10.55
CA GLY A 15 1.46 -14.81 11.51
C GLY A 15 1.31 -14.26 12.94
N LEU A 16 0.91 -13.00 13.11
CA LEU A 16 0.80 -12.40 14.45
C LEU A 16 -0.45 -12.81 15.23
N GLY A 17 -1.46 -13.41 14.57
CA GLY A 17 -2.68 -13.85 15.24
C GLY A 17 -3.40 -12.74 16.02
N LEU A 18 -3.31 -11.49 15.55
CA LEU A 18 -3.89 -10.33 16.23
C LEU A 18 -5.41 -10.47 16.30
N VAL A 19 -5.93 -10.73 17.50
CA VAL A 19 -7.35 -10.72 17.83
C VAL A 19 -7.60 -9.53 18.73
N GLY A 20 -8.57 -8.68 18.39
CA GLY A 20 -9.00 -7.61 19.27
C GLY A 20 -9.67 -8.20 20.51
N THR A 21 -8.94 -8.28 21.62
CA THR A 21 -9.43 -8.87 22.88
C THR A 21 -9.86 -7.83 23.91
N SER A 22 -9.96 -6.55 23.54
CA SER A 22 -10.29 -5.49 24.50
C SER A 22 -11.82 -5.45 24.70
N PRO A 23 -12.36 -5.81 25.88
CA PRO A 23 -13.82 -5.96 26.06
C PRO A 23 -14.59 -4.64 25.88
N ASP A 24 -13.96 -3.52 26.25
CA ASP A 24 -14.65 -2.23 26.34
C ASP A 24 -14.43 -1.32 25.13
N ASN A 25 -13.70 -1.78 24.11
CA ASN A 25 -13.27 -0.91 23.01
C ASN A 25 -13.50 -1.53 21.63
N ALA A 26 -14.75 -1.50 21.20
CA ALA A 26 -15.20 -2.01 19.90
C ALA A 26 -14.44 -1.38 18.72
N VAL A 27 -14.09 -0.09 18.81
CA VAL A 27 -13.31 0.62 17.77
C VAL A 27 -11.89 0.05 17.67
N PHE A 28 -11.25 -0.21 18.81
CA PHE A 28 -9.93 -0.86 18.83
C PHE A 28 -10.00 -2.26 18.21
N ASN A 29 -10.97 -3.09 18.61
CA ASN A 29 -11.12 -4.45 18.07
C ASN A 29 -11.42 -4.46 16.56
N ALA A 30 -12.29 -3.55 16.10
CA ALA A 30 -12.55 -3.36 14.68
C ALA A 30 -11.29 -2.93 13.93
N SER A 31 -10.48 -2.02 14.50
CA SER A 31 -9.21 -1.58 13.90
C SER A 31 -8.21 -2.72 13.75
N VAL A 32 -8.13 -3.64 14.73
CA VAL A 32 -7.29 -4.83 14.66
C VAL A 32 -7.76 -5.76 13.55
N SER A 33 -9.08 -6.01 13.45
CA SER A 33 -9.63 -6.84 12.37
C SER A 33 -9.39 -6.24 10.98
N ILE A 34 -9.60 -4.93 10.84
CA ILE A 34 -9.33 -4.17 9.60
C ILE A 34 -7.84 -4.21 9.26
N LEU A 35 -6.94 -4.07 10.25
CA LEU A 35 -5.50 -4.19 10.06
C LEU A 35 -5.15 -5.58 9.51
N THR A 36 -5.64 -6.63 10.16
CA THR A 36 -5.33 -8.02 9.81
C THR A 36 -5.81 -8.34 8.39
N TRP A 37 -7.06 -8.02 8.07
CA TRP A 37 -7.62 -8.24 6.73
C TRP A 37 -6.95 -7.37 5.67
N GLY A 38 -6.73 -6.10 5.96
CA GLY A 38 -6.04 -5.16 5.08
C GLY A 38 -4.61 -5.60 4.77
N ALA A 39 -3.88 -6.08 5.78
CA ALA A 39 -2.53 -6.60 5.63
C ALA A 39 -2.49 -7.83 4.73
N ARG A 40 -3.49 -8.73 4.80
CA ARG A 40 -3.61 -9.86 3.86
C ARG A 40 -3.77 -9.37 2.42
N ILE A 41 -4.72 -8.46 2.19
CA ILE A 41 -5.03 -7.93 0.85
C ILE A 41 -3.82 -7.21 0.26
N VAL A 42 -3.21 -6.31 1.03
CA VAL A 42 -2.00 -5.56 0.63
C VAL A 42 -0.83 -6.50 0.38
N GLY A 43 -0.60 -7.45 1.28
CA GLY A 43 0.48 -8.43 1.15
C GLY A 43 0.37 -9.25 -0.15
N VAL A 44 -0.84 -9.73 -0.48
CA VAL A 44 -1.10 -10.45 -1.73
C VAL A 44 -0.89 -9.55 -2.94
N LEU A 45 -1.41 -8.31 -2.92
CA LEU A 45 -1.24 -7.34 -4.01
C LEU A 45 0.24 -7.05 -4.30
N LEU A 46 1.05 -6.82 -3.26
CA LEU A 46 2.49 -6.60 -3.39
C LEU A 46 3.24 -7.83 -3.90
N LEU A 47 2.78 -9.04 -3.54
CA LEU A 47 3.36 -10.30 -4.00
C LEU A 47 3.06 -10.52 -5.49
N VAL A 48 1.83 -10.24 -5.92
CA VAL A 48 1.42 -10.26 -7.34
C VAL A 48 2.18 -9.23 -8.16
N SER A 49 2.38 -8.03 -7.63
CA SER A 49 3.19 -7.00 -8.27
C SER A 49 4.66 -7.40 -8.39
N GLY A 50 5.26 -7.88 -7.30
CA GLY A 50 6.65 -8.33 -7.28
C GLY A 50 6.88 -9.45 -8.28
N THR A 51 5.98 -10.42 -8.37
CA THR A 51 6.05 -11.52 -9.35
C THR A 51 5.89 -11.03 -10.78
N ARG A 52 4.99 -10.08 -11.07
CA ARG A 52 4.88 -9.45 -12.40
C ARG A 52 6.14 -8.69 -12.81
N THR A 53 6.80 -8.06 -11.84
CA THR A 53 8.06 -7.36 -12.06
C THR A 53 9.17 -8.35 -12.44
N LEU A 54 9.20 -9.53 -11.80
CA LEU A 54 10.15 -10.61 -12.13
C LEU A 54 9.89 -11.22 -13.51
N THR A 55 8.63 -11.34 -13.93
CA THR A 55 8.27 -11.93 -15.23
C THR A 55 8.29 -10.91 -16.39
N GLY A 56 8.64 -9.65 -16.13
CA GLY A 56 8.73 -8.60 -17.17
C GLY A 56 7.38 -8.16 -17.75
N ALA A 57 6.26 -8.54 -17.13
CA ALA A 57 4.92 -8.21 -17.60
C ALA A 57 4.62 -6.71 -17.40
N ARG A 58 4.68 -5.92 -18.48
CA ARG A 58 4.32 -4.50 -18.47
C ARG A 58 2.79 -4.34 -18.43
N GLY A 59 2.27 -3.87 -17.30
CA GLY A 59 0.83 -3.60 -17.14
C GLY A 59 0.31 -3.35 -15.72
N GLY A 60 1.17 -3.31 -14.69
CA GLY A 60 0.76 -3.30 -13.28
C GLY A 60 0.75 -1.94 -12.56
N ALA A 61 1.23 -0.85 -13.20
CA ALA A 61 1.45 0.44 -12.54
C ALA A 61 0.26 1.01 -11.73
N PRO A 62 -1.01 0.93 -12.17
CA PRO A 62 -2.13 1.41 -11.35
C PRO A 62 -2.44 0.49 -10.15
N ALA A 63 -2.19 -0.82 -10.27
CA ALA A 63 -2.38 -1.77 -9.18
C ALA A 63 -1.33 -1.58 -8.08
N ASP A 64 -0.09 -1.28 -8.45
CA ASP A 64 0.97 -0.92 -7.51
C ASP A 64 0.68 0.35 -6.73
N LEU A 65 0.13 1.34 -7.43
CA LEU A 65 -0.26 2.60 -6.83
C LEU A 65 -1.42 2.39 -5.86
N ALA A 66 -2.46 1.66 -6.27
CA ALA A 66 -3.58 1.32 -5.41
C ALA A 66 -3.13 0.53 -4.18
N ALA A 67 -2.26 -0.48 -4.34
CA ALA A 67 -1.74 -1.28 -3.24
C ALA A 67 -0.93 -0.43 -2.24
N SER A 68 -0.05 0.45 -2.74
CA SER A 68 0.76 1.33 -1.90
C SER A 68 -0.09 2.35 -1.13
N LEU A 69 -1.13 2.89 -1.78
CA LEU A 69 -2.03 3.87 -1.19
C LEU A 69 -2.95 3.22 -0.15
N LEU A 70 -3.43 2.00 -0.42
CA LEU A 70 -4.19 1.20 0.53
C LEU A 70 -3.32 0.88 1.76
N ALA A 71 -2.08 0.42 1.54
CA ALA A 71 -1.12 0.13 2.61
C ALA A 71 -0.86 1.35 3.51
N ALA A 72 -0.61 2.51 2.90
CA ALA A 72 -0.35 3.75 3.61
C ALA A 72 -1.55 4.20 4.47
N LEU A 73 -2.75 4.21 3.90
CA LEU A 73 -3.99 4.56 4.61
C LEU A 73 -4.26 3.61 5.77
N LEU A 74 -4.10 2.31 5.53
CA LEU A 74 -4.39 1.28 6.54
C LEU A 74 -3.44 1.39 7.73
N CYS A 75 -2.14 1.59 7.47
CA CYS A 75 -1.14 1.81 8.51
C CYS A 75 -1.35 3.14 9.26
N LEU A 76 -1.71 4.23 8.57
CA LEU A 76 -1.96 5.52 9.22
C LEU A 76 -3.21 5.49 10.10
N LEU A 77 -4.34 5.03 9.57
CA LEU A 77 -5.61 5.01 10.30
C LEU A 77 -5.53 4.10 11.54
N VAL A 78 -4.99 2.90 11.37
CA VAL A 78 -4.84 1.97 12.50
C VAL A 78 -3.77 2.48 13.47
N GLY A 79 -2.67 3.04 12.98
CA GLY A 79 -1.62 3.64 13.80
C GLY A 79 -2.15 4.77 14.69
N ILE A 80 -2.99 5.66 14.17
CA ILE A 80 -3.64 6.74 14.95
C ILE A 80 -4.52 6.15 16.06
N ILE A 81 -5.35 5.16 15.74
CA ILE A 81 -6.23 4.49 16.71
C ILE A 81 -5.41 3.80 17.81
N TRP A 82 -4.28 3.20 17.45
CA TRP A 82 -3.44 2.47 18.38
C TRP A 82 -2.66 3.41 19.31
N VAL A 83 -2.17 4.54 18.79
CA VAL A 83 -1.55 5.59 19.60
C VAL A 83 -2.56 6.24 20.54
N SER A 84 -3.78 6.53 20.09
CA SER A 84 -4.82 7.11 20.95
C SER A 84 -5.27 6.17 22.06
N ASN A 85 -5.07 4.86 21.90
CA ASN A 85 -5.28 3.84 22.92
C ASN A 85 -4.01 3.50 23.73
N GLY A 86 -2.92 4.26 23.58
CA GLY A 86 -1.72 4.13 24.40
C GLY A 86 -0.78 2.97 24.02
N THR A 87 -0.98 2.33 22.87
CA THR A 87 -0.12 1.22 22.43
C THR A 87 1.12 1.72 21.67
N THR A 88 2.30 1.26 22.10
CA THR A 88 3.58 1.66 21.50
C THR A 88 3.72 1.18 20.04
N TYR A 89 3.05 0.08 19.69
CA TYR A 89 2.99 -0.46 18.33
C TYR A 89 2.30 0.49 17.33
N GLY A 90 1.45 1.40 17.81
CA GLY A 90 0.82 2.43 16.97
C GLY A 90 1.84 3.35 16.31
N TYR A 91 2.92 3.72 17.01
CA TYR A 91 3.98 4.55 16.45
C TYR A 91 4.75 3.86 15.31
N MET A 92 4.97 2.55 15.41
CA MET A 92 5.57 1.76 14.34
C MET A 92 4.66 1.71 13.10
N LEU A 93 3.36 1.56 13.30
CA LEU A 93 2.37 1.61 12.22
C LEU A 93 2.32 2.99 11.55
N LEU A 94 2.41 4.07 12.32
CA LEU A 94 2.50 5.43 11.76
C LEU A 94 3.76 5.62 10.91
N LEU A 95 4.92 5.15 11.38
CA LEU A 95 6.17 5.19 10.61
C LEU A 95 6.05 4.37 9.31
N PHE A 96 5.48 3.17 9.37
CA PHE A 96 5.21 2.37 8.17
C PHE A 96 4.25 3.09 7.22
N GLY A 97 3.20 3.72 7.75
CA GLY A 97 2.25 4.51 6.98
C GLY A 97 2.91 5.71 6.28
N LEU A 98 3.79 6.43 6.96
CA LEU A 98 4.58 7.54 6.42
C LEU A 98 5.54 7.08 5.32
N LEU A 99 6.28 6.00 5.54
CA LEU A 99 7.18 5.42 4.55
C LEU A 99 6.41 4.98 3.29
N ASN A 100 5.28 4.30 3.47
CA ASN A 100 4.42 3.91 2.34
C ASN A 100 3.73 5.12 1.66
N SER A 101 3.43 6.19 2.40
CA SER A 101 2.87 7.42 1.83
C SER A 101 3.85 8.11 0.88
N SER A 102 5.14 8.15 1.23
CA SER A 102 6.19 8.67 0.35
C SER A 102 6.34 7.82 -0.93
N ALA A 103 6.24 6.50 -0.81
CA ALA A 103 6.26 5.58 -1.95
C ALA A 103 5.01 5.75 -2.85
N ALA A 104 3.83 5.92 -2.24
CA ALA A 104 2.58 6.18 -2.96
C ALA A 104 2.61 7.54 -3.69
N TRP A 105 3.18 8.56 -3.06
CA TRP A 105 3.37 9.88 -3.69
C TRP A 105 4.32 9.82 -4.88
N ASN A 106 5.44 9.12 -4.74
CA ASN A 106 6.38 8.89 -5.84
C ASN A 106 5.76 8.09 -6.99
N ALA A 107 4.94 7.07 -6.69
CA ALA A 107 4.19 6.31 -7.68
C ALA A 107 3.13 7.19 -8.39
N TRP A 108 2.46 8.07 -7.65
CA TRP A 108 1.50 9.03 -8.19
C TRP A 108 2.13 10.06 -9.11
N GLN A 109 3.29 10.59 -8.77
CA GLN A 109 4.03 11.49 -9.65
C GLN A 109 4.42 10.80 -10.97
N ARG A 110 4.90 9.55 -10.91
CA ARG A 110 5.20 8.75 -12.12
C ARG A 110 3.96 8.49 -12.97
N TRP A 111 2.83 8.17 -12.33
CA TRP A 111 1.57 7.96 -13.04
C TRP A 111 1.04 9.25 -13.70
N ARG A 112 1.16 10.40 -13.03
CA ARG A 112 0.85 11.70 -13.62
C ARG A 112 1.74 12.02 -14.82
N ALA A 113 3.04 11.75 -14.72
CA ALA A 113 3.98 11.95 -15.82
C ALA A 113 3.63 11.07 -17.04
N LEU A 114 3.25 9.81 -16.82
CA LEU A 114 2.79 8.89 -17.87
C LEU A 114 1.48 9.38 -18.52
N ARG A 115 0.51 9.85 -17.71
CA ARG A 115 -0.73 10.43 -18.23
C ARG A 115 -0.51 11.71 -19.06
N ALA A 116 0.47 12.53 -18.69
CA ALA A 116 0.81 13.73 -19.44
C ALA A 116 1.47 13.40 -20.79
N SER A 117 2.31 12.37 -20.85
CA SER A 117 2.95 11.91 -22.10
C SER A 117 1.99 11.15 -23.02
N SER A 118 1.00 10.43 -22.47
CA SER A 118 -0.08 9.81 -23.27
C SER A 118 -1.06 10.82 -23.89
N ARG A 119 -0.94 12.11 -23.55
CA ARG A 119 -1.82 13.19 -24.03
C ARG A 119 -1.21 14.01 -25.16
N GLN A 120 0.02 13.75 -25.58
CA GLN A 120 0.56 14.34 -26.80
C GLN A 120 -0.17 13.73 -28.01
N PRO A 121 -0.90 14.54 -28.80
CA PRO A 121 -1.45 14.09 -30.07
C PRO A 121 -0.29 13.70 -30.99
N ILE A 122 -0.49 12.65 -31.77
CA ILE A 122 0.34 12.31 -32.93
C ILE A 122 0.07 13.37 -34.00
N ASP A 123 0.63 14.57 -33.82
CA ASP A 123 0.58 15.67 -34.78
C ASP A 123 1.99 15.97 -35.32
N ASP A 124 2.69 14.93 -35.76
CA ASP A 124 3.79 15.12 -36.74
C ASP A 124 3.26 14.63 -38.10
N PRO A 125 2.80 15.52 -38.99
CA PRO A 125 2.58 15.14 -40.37
C PRO A 125 3.92 14.73 -41.00
N PRO A 126 3.93 13.76 -41.93
CA PRO A 126 5.16 13.32 -42.58
C PRO A 126 5.81 14.49 -43.29
N GLN A 127 7.05 14.82 -42.91
CA GLN A 127 7.86 15.77 -43.68
C GLN A 127 8.22 15.13 -45.03
N SER A 128 7.53 15.58 -46.07
CA SER A 128 7.88 15.30 -47.46
C SER A 128 9.13 16.09 -47.82
N HIS A 129 10.25 15.40 -48.05
CA HIS A 129 11.37 15.87 -48.84
C HIS A 129 11.33 15.23 -50.22
#